data_AF-A0A7Y2UY84-F1
#
_entry.id   AF-A0A7Y2UY84-F1
#
_cell.length_a   1.000
_cell.length_b   1.000
_cell.length_c   1.000
_cell.angle_alpha   90.00
_cell.angle_beta   90.00
_cell.angle_gamma   90.00
#
_symmetry.space_group_name_H-M   'P 1'
#
loop_
_entity.id
_entity.type
_entity.pdbx_description
1 polymer ?
#
loop_
_entity_poly.entity_id
_entity_poly.type
_entity_poly.pdbx_seq_one_letter_code
_entity_poly.pdbx_strand_id
1 'polypeptide(L)'
;MRSILAMGIIAILLSACNPLESSELSLEDAIPDNAALIFRVNDPTTLRLDLQNCDFVLPSSGGEKEPNLMHLLEQLKGLTTEDPGYLVALPNAADSLSYIYISEIQPAKQASDSLSTGEVSDEKEVDVEELKEINTPWFSSETGSLRFSGKDSLLITEKKWLKSDTHPDRELVPLLKSAGQGKTASLFIQASQLDSLYANSEVQKGSGWTDLAHSLALDLHTSQDLLQWTGVGTTTDSVPTLLSLFANTQPVVNTLAGLSPEGADGLLTISFTDEAVFNANQRKQYTGEKVADTLFQTTEEVGLVFQGTNKAVLINTYGALSLSEFLQDSRSSVYEYQGKEIGILESSPILENAFPAFISDFKVTHYTVIDNAFIFCENKRFTELIIRNINSGKTFDNSVIYESARSELAEASSLLLIADGRKLENEIGKYIPKALLADDSSDLPEHVFAFQLVADRSFCHLNTFVKRKSSSRKKQG
;
A
#
# COMPACT_ATOMS: atom_id res chain seq x y z
N MET A 1 25.71 64.43 35.76
CA MET A 1 26.17 63.02 35.69
C MET A 1 25.12 62.01 36.17
N ARG A 2 24.31 62.29 37.20
CA ARG A 2 23.24 61.36 37.65
C ARG A 2 22.09 61.14 36.64
N SER A 3 21.72 62.14 35.83
CA SER A 3 20.65 61.96 34.82
C SER A 3 21.08 61.18 33.58
N ILE A 4 22.36 61.27 33.19
CA ILE A 4 22.91 60.54 32.04
C ILE A 4 23.04 59.04 32.37
N LEU A 5 23.36 58.71 33.63
CA LEU A 5 23.39 57.32 34.10
C LEU A 5 21.98 56.71 34.15
N ALA A 6 20.97 57.47 34.57
CA ALA A 6 19.58 57.02 34.57
C ALA A 6 19.04 56.78 33.15
N MET A 7 19.40 57.64 32.20
CA MET A 7 19.00 57.49 30.79
C MET A 7 19.69 56.29 30.13
N GLY A 8 20.95 56.00 30.49
CA GLY A 8 21.67 54.81 30.04
C GLY A 8 21.08 53.50 30.57
N ILE A 9 20.61 53.48 31.83
CA ILE A 9 19.99 52.29 32.43
C ILE A 9 18.60 52.02 31.81
N ILE A 10 17.82 53.05 31.48
CA ILE A 10 16.53 52.90 30.80
C ILE A 10 16.71 52.38 29.36
N ALA A 11 17.77 52.81 28.66
CA ALA A 11 18.07 52.30 27.31
C ALA A 11 18.48 50.82 27.31
N ILE A 12 19.18 50.36 28.36
CA ILE A 12 19.57 48.94 28.50
C ILE A 12 18.37 48.06 28.87
N LEU A 13 17.43 48.57 29.68
CA LEU A 13 16.20 47.85 30.03
C LEU A 13 15.23 47.69 28.85
N LEU A 14 15.24 48.61 27.88
CA LEU A 14 14.43 48.51 26.65
C LEU A 14 15.03 47.56 25.60
N SER A 15 16.32 47.26 25.66
CA SER A 15 16.99 46.29 24.77
C SER A 15 17.00 44.84 25.29
N ALA A 16 16.52 44.60 26.52
CA ALA A 16 16.54 43.28 27.16
C ALA A 16 15.29 42.42 26.88
N CYS A 17 14.32 42.93 26.13
CA CYS A 17 13.20 42.13 25.60
C CYS A 17 13.45 41.78 24.14
N ASN A 18 14.36 40.84 23.90
CA ASN A 18 14.07 39.89 22.82
C ASN A 18 13.10 38.89 23.46
N PRO A 19 11.83 38.78 23.01
CA PRO A 19 11.12 37.55 23.29
C PRO A 19 12.02 36.44 22.76
N LEU A 20 12.42 35.49 23.62
CA LEU A 20 12.82 34.20 23.09
C LEU A 20 11.64 33.81 22.18
N GLU A 21 11.89 33.66 20.88
CA GLU A 21 10.97 32.93 20.03
C GLU A 21 10.89 31.54 20.67
N SER A 22 9.92 31.32 21.56
CA SER A 22 9.43 29.98 21.81
C SER A 22 8.85 29.58 20.46
N SER A 23 9.62 28.83 19.67
CA SER A 23 9.07 28.19 18.49
C SER A 23 7.88 27.37 18.98
N GLU A 24 6.66 27.83 18.67
CA GLU A 24 5.47 27.07 19.01
C GLU A 24 5.65 25.67 18.41
N LEU A 25 5.45 24.65 19.25
CA LEU A 25 5.57 23.26 18.86
C LEU A 25 4.57 22.99 17.73
N SER A 26 5.05 22.67 16.52
CA SER A 26 4.18 22.33 15.40
C SER A 26 3.61 20.92 15.56
N LEU A 27 2.55 20.60 14.80
CA LEU A 27 1.99 19.24 14.79
C LEU A 27 3.03 18.20 14.36
N GLU A 28 3.90 18.53 13.39
CA GLU A 28 4.94 17.60 12.92
C GLU A 28 6.03 17.39 13.98
N ASP A 29 6.39 18.44 14.72
CA ASP A 29 7.40 18.36 15.78
C ASP A 29 6.89 17.56 17.00
N ALA A 30 5.57 17.40 17.12
CA ALA A 30 4.94 16.66 18.22
C ALA A 30 4.85 15.14 17.98
N ILE A 31 5.15 14.66 16.77
CA ILE A 31 5.10 13.25 16.40
C ILE A 31 6.32 12.52 17.01
N PRO A 32 6.13 11.41 17.75
CA PRO A 32 7.23 10.60 18.27
C PRO A 32 8.12 10.00 17.17
N ASP A 33 9.42 9.89 17.43
CA ASP A 33 10.39 9.43 16.42
C ASP A 33 10.29 7.95 16.06
N ASN A 34 9.78 7.16 17.01
CA ASN A 34 9.53 5.73 16.83
C ASN A 34 8.11 5.45 16.28
N ALA A 35 7.47 6.45 15.67
CA ALA A 35 6.20 6.32 15.00
C ALA A 35 6.29 5.38 13.80
N ALA A 36 5.71 4.19 13.92
CA ALA A 36 5.70 3.21 12.85
C ALA A 36 4.66 3.53 11.76
N LEU A 37 3.54 4.15 12.16
CA LEU A 37 2.47 4.59 11.29
C LEU A 37 2.07 6.01 11.66
N ILE A 38 1.95 6.88 10.65
CA ILE A 38 1.42 8.23 10.82
C ILE A 38 0.24 8.36 9.87
N PHE A 39 -0.93 8.65 10.41
CA PHE A 39 -2.16 8.80 9.65
C PHE A 39 -2.67 10.23 9.79
N ARG A 40 -2.46 11.03 8.75
CA ARG A 40 -2.95 12.39 8.65
C ARG A 40 -4.44 12.38 8.37
N VAL A 41 -5.23 12.97 9.26
CA VAL A 41 -6.67 13.11 9.14
C VAL A 41 -6.99 14.57 8.86
N ASN A 42 -7.43 14.88 7.65
CA ASN A 42 -7.79 16.25 7.26
C ASN A 42 -9.26 16.58 7.55
N ASP A 43 -10.14 15.58 7.48
CA ASP A 43 -11.57 15.70 7.80
C ASP A 43 -12.00 14.48 8.63
N PRO A 44 -11.89 14.54 9.97
CA PRO A 44 -12.26 13.45 10.86
C PRO A 44 -13.74 13.03 10.73
N THR A 45 -14.62 13.99 10.48
CA THR A 45 -16.07 13.72 10.41
C THR A 45 -16.41 12.94 9.15
N THR A 46 -15.95 13.40 7.99
CA THR A 46 -16.15 12.70 6.72
C THR A 46 -15.46 11.33 6.75
N LEU A 47 -14.23 11.24 7.27
CA LEU A 47 -13.52 9.97 7.41
C LEU A 47 -14.33 8.95 8.20
N ARG A 48 -14.86 9.34 9.36
CA ARG A 48 -15.65 8.46 10.22
C ARG A 48 -16.89 7.96 9.50
N LEU A 49 -17.61 8.84 8.79
CA LEU A 49 -18.80 8.47 8.03
C LEU A 49 -18.47 7.52 6.88
N ASP A 50 -17.41 7.78 6.12
CA ASP A 50 -16.99 6.94 5.00
C ASP A 50 -16.58 5.54 5.50
N LEU A 51 -15.81 5.46 6.59
CA LEU A 51 -15.39 4.19 7.20
C LEU A 51 -16.56 3.41 7.80
N GLN A 52 -17.57 4.08 8.36
CA GLN A 52 -18.78 3.43 8.87
C GLN A 52 -19.65 2.84 7.77
N ASN A 53 -19.65 3.47 6.60
CA ASN A 53 -20.45 3.04 5.44
C ASN A 53 -19.72 2.07 4.50
N CYS A 54 -18.42 1.86 4.67
CA CYS A 54 -17.63 0.97 3.83
C CYS A 54 -17.84 -0.51 4.20
N ASP A 55 -18.25 -1.31 3.23
CA ASP A 55 -18.54 -2.74 3.41
C ASP A 55 -17.28 -3.60 3.71
N PHE A 56 -16.08 -3.03 3.48
CA PHE A 56 -14.80 -3.71 3.67
C PHE A 56 -14.12 -3.38 5.00
N VAL A 57 -14.66 -2.42 5.76
CA VAL A 57 -14.14 -2.09 7.09
C VAL A 57 -15.07 -2.72 8.13
N LEU A 58 -14.80 -3.98 8.48
CA LEU A 58 -15.63 -4.73 9.42
C LEU A 58 -15.38 -4.29 10.89
N PRO A 59 -16.37 -4.40 11.80
CA PRO A 59 -16.13 -4.27 13.24
C PRO A 59 -15.22 -5.39 13.75
N SER A 60 -14.33 -5.12 14.71
CA SER A 60 -13.55 -6.18 15.35
C SER A 60 -14.45 -7.18 16.04
N SER A 61 -14.26 -8.45 15.70
CA SER A 61 -14.85 -9.58 16.40
C SER A 61 -14.10 -9.89 17.69
N GLY A 62 -14.02 -8.94 18.63
CA GLY A 62 -13.79 -9.17 20.07
C GLY A 62 -12.60 -10.05 20.53
N GLY A 63 -11.60 -10.34 19.70
CA GLY A 63 -10.36 -11.02 20.07
C GLY A 63 -9.18 -10.05 20.11
N GLU A 64 -8.12 -10.41 20.83
CA GLU A 64 -6.81 -9.76 20.71
C GLU A 64 -6.31 -9.95 19.27
N LYS A 65 -6.70 -9.03 18.37
CA LYS A 65 -6.23 -9.03 16.99
C LYS A 65 -4.84 -8.41 16.98
N GLU A 66 -3.92 -9.08 16.29
CA GLU A 66 -2.61 -8.55 15.94
C GLU A 66 -2.80 -7.16 15.28
N PRO A 67 -1.95 -6.18 15.60
CA PRO A 67 -2.04 -4.87 14.99
C PRO A 67 -2.02 -5.02 13.46
N ASN A 68 -2.97 -4.43 12.74
CA ASN A 68 -2.94 -4.36 11.28
C ASN A 68 -3.57 -3.05 10.81
N LEU A 69 -3.44 -2.73 9.53
CA LEU A 69 -3.99 -1.49 8.97
C LEU A 69 -5.52 -1.41 9.15
N MET A 70 -6.22 -2.54 9.12
CA MET A 70 -7.67 -2.58 9.36
C MET A 70 -8.02 -2.20 10.80
N HIS A 71 -7.24 -2.62 11.78
CA HIS A 71 -7.38 -2.22 13.18
C HIS A 71 -7.14 -0.72 13.36
N LEU A 72 -6.20 -0.11 12.62
CA LEU A 72 -6.02 1.34 12.59
C LEU A 72 -7.27 2.05 12.06
N LEU A 73 -7.82 1.59 10.92
CA LEU A 73 -9.07 2.12 10.37
C LEU A 73 -10.24 1.97 11.35
N GLU A 74 -10.27 0.89 12.12
CA GLU A 74 -11.26 0.72 13.17
C GLU A 74 -11.09 1.71 14.33
N GLN A 75 -9.86 1.96 14.78
CA GLN A 75 -9.63 2.98 15.82
C GLN A 75 -10.14 4.35 15.37
N LEU A 76 -10.02 4.66 14.07
CA LEU A 76 -10.54 5.89 13.48
C LEU A 76 -12.07 5.98 13.48
N LYS A 77 -12.80 4.86 13.49
CA LYS A 77 -14.27 4.89 13.65
C LYS A 77 -14.69 5.43 15.01
N GLY A 78 -13.88 5.17 16.04
CA GLY A 78 -14.13 5.63 17.41
C GLY A 78 -13.60 7.04 17.70
N LEU A 79 -13.01 7.71 16.71
CA LEU A 79 -12.48 9.05 16.89
C LEU A 79 -13.63 10.06 17.04
N THR A 80 -13.66 10.77 18.17
CA THR A 80 -14.72 11.74 18.50
C THR A 80 -14.37 13.18 18.16
N THR A 81 -13.10 13.47 17.87
CA THR A 81 -12.65 14.83 17.51
C THR A 81 -13.19 15.28 16.15
N GLU A 82 -13.37 16.59 16.01
CA GLU A 82 -13.65 17.25 14.73
C GLU A 82 -12.40 17.98 14.18
N ASP A 83 -11.37 18.12 15.02
CA ASP A 83 -10.15 18.86 14.68
C ASP A 83 -9.23 17.99 13.81
N PRO A 84 -8.72 18.50 12.66
CA PRO A 84 -7.71 17.81 11.87
C PRO A 84 -6.43 17.54 12.68
N GLY A 85 -5.71 16.49 12.29
CA GLY A 85 -4.55 16.07 13.06
C GLY A 85 -3.87 14.80 12.55
N TYR A 86 -3.01 14.24 13.40
CA TYR A 86 -2.28 13.00 13.13
C TYR A 86 -2.68 11.92 14.13
N LEU A 87 -3.16 10.78 13.64
CA LEU A 87 -3.20 9.55 14.41
C LEU A 87 -1.86 8.82 14.23
N VAL A 88 -1.15 8.62 15.33
CA VAL A 88 0.17 7.99 15.35
C VAL A 88 0.08 6.66 16.08
N ALA A 89 0.62 5.60 15.46
CA ALA A 89 0.76 4.30 16.11
C ALA A 89 2.21 4.08 16.58
N LEU A 90 2.35 3.67 17.84
CA LEU A 90 3.63 3.48 18.51
C LEU A 90 3.81 2.01 18.95
N PRO A 91 5.02 1.45 18.77
CA PRO A 91 5.39 0.17 19.37
C PRO A 91 5.28 0.22 20.89
N ASN A 92 4.67 -0.79 21.52
CA ASN A 92 4.74 -1.03 22.95
C ASN A 92 5.51 -2.34 23.25
N ALA A 93 6.08 -2.46 24.45
CA ALA A 93 6.94 -3.57 24.88
C ALA A 93 6.28 -4.95 24.95
N ALA A 94 4.98 -5.05 24.63
CA ALA A 94 4.18 -6.28 24.68
C ALA A 94 3.59 -6.66 23.31
N ASP A 95 4.32 -6.37 22.22
CA ASP A 95 3.88 -6.63 20.83
C ASP A 95 2.50 -6.02 20.48
N SER A 96 2.13 -4.93 21.18
CA SER A 96 0.88 -4.20 20.99
C SER A 96 1.15 -2.77 20.50
N LEU A 97 0.15 -2.17 19.86
CA LEU A 97 0.21 -0.77 19.42
C LEU A 97 -0.51 0.15 20.39
N SER A 98 0.18 1.21 20.78
CA SER A 98 -0.45 2.37 21.41
C SER A 98 -0.76 3.42 20.36
N TYR A 99 -1.89 4.11 20.51
CA TYR A 99 -2.36 5.10 19.55
C TYR A 99 -2.47 6.47 20.22
N ILE A 100 -1.96 7.49 19.55
CA ILE A 100 -2.07 8.89 19.96
C ILE A 100 -2.64 9.69 18.80
N TYR A 101 -3.69 10.46 19.05
CA TYR A 101 -4.18 11.49 18.15
C TYR A 101 -3.64 12.85 18.60
N ILE A 102 -3.02 13.59 17.68
CA ILE A 102 -2.45 14.91 17.91
C ILE A 102 -3.18 15.90 17.01
N SER A 103 -3.78 16.94 17.58
CA SER A 103 -4.56 17.96 16.84
C SER A 103 -4.25 19.36 17.34
N GLU A 104 -4.45 20.36 16.48
CA GLU A 104 -4.40 21.76 16.90
C GLU A 104 -5.70 22.14 17.60
N ILE A 105 -5.57 22.81 18.74
CA ILE A 105 -6.70 23.38 19.46
C ILE A 105 -7.20 24.57 18.64
N GLN A 106 -8.33 24.40 17.96
CA GLN A 106 -8.98 25.53 17.31
C GLN A 106 -9.40 26.54 18.38
N PRO A 107 -9.06 27.83 18.25
CA PRO A 107 -9.52 28.83 19.20
C PRO A 107 -11.03 28.79 19.22
N ALA A 108 -11.61 28.56 20.40
CA ALA A 108 -13.05 28.53 20.58
C ALA A 108 -13.65 29.74 19.85
N LYS A 109 -14.56 29.50 18.89
CA LYS A 109 -15.38 30.56 18.29
C LYS A 109 -16.00 31.30 19.47
N GLN A 110 -15.44 32.44 19.85
CA GLN A 110 -15.94 33.23 20.97
C GLN A 110 -17.39 33.53 20.63
N ALA A 111 -18.30 32.87 21.34
CA ALA A 111 -19.65 33.36 21.48
C ALA A 111 -19.49 34.74 22.09
N SER A 112 -19.71 35.77 21.26
CA SER A 112 -19.87 37.12 21.75
C SER A 112 -20.94 37.06 22.84
N ASP A 113 -20.61 37.67 23.97
CA ASP A 113 -21.51 38.12 25.02
C ASP A 113 -21.72 37.16 26.21
N SER A 114 -20.84 37.28 27.22
CA SER A 114 -21.22 37.77 28.56
C SER A 114 -20.00 37.81 29.47
N LEU A 115 -19.62 39.00 29.92
CA LEU A 115 -18.64 39.23 30.99
C LEU A 115 -19.20 38.69 32.31
N SER A 116 -18.60 37.62 32.83
CA SER A 116 -18.62 37.33 34.27
C SER A 116 -17.19 37.31 34.79
N THR A 117 -16.82 38.38 35.49
CA THR A 117 -15.61 38.47 36.32
C THR A 117 -15.69 37.47 37.46
N GLY A 118 -14.72 36.54 37.53
CA GLY A 118 -14.49 35.63 38.63
C GLY A 118 -12.99 35.37 38.78
N GLU A 119 -12.54 35.29 40.02
CA GLU A 119 -11.18 35.52 40.51
C GLU A 119 -10.10 34.53 40.02
N VAL A 120 -8.86 35.02 40.05
CA VAL A 120 -7.61 34.30 39.78
C VAL A 120 -7.31 33.34 40.93
N SER A 121 -7.05 32.07 40.61
CA SER A 121 -6.29 31.15 41.45
C SER A 121 -5.21 30.47 40.63
N ASP A 122 -3.95 30.75 40.99
CA ASP A 122 -2.74 30.10 40.48
C ASP A 122 -2.62 28.66 41.01
N GLU A 123 -2.51 27.70 40.09
CA GLU A 123 -1.67 26.48 40.09
C GLU A 123 -2.23 25.56 38.98
N LYS A 124 -1.58 25.54 37.81
CA LYS A 124 -1.96 24.63 36.71
C LYS A 124 -1.45 23.22 37.00
N GLU A 125 -2.27 22.45 37.70
CA GLU A 125 -2.28 20.99 37.62
C GLU A 125 -2.69 20.60 36.18
N VAL A 126 -2.06 19.57 35.61
CA VAL A 126 -2.42 19.06 34.27
C VAL A 126 -3.78 18.37 34.43
N ASP A 127 -4.86 19.09 34.14
CA ASP A 127 -6.21 18.53 34.15
C ASP A 127 -6.35 17.48 33.03
N VAL A 128 -6.32 16.21 33.43
CA VAL A 128 -6.70 15.09 32.57
C VAL A 128 -8.22 14.98 32.63
N GLU A 129 -8.91 15.61 31.67
CA GLU A 129 -10.35 15.42 31.52
C GLU A 129 -10.65 14.03 30.91
N GLU A 130 -11.32 13.19 31.68
CA GLU A 130 -11.85 11.90 31.23
C GLU A 130 -13.11 12.17 30.38
N LEU A 131 -12.99 12.13 29.04
CA LEU A 131 -14.15 12.21 28.15
C LEU A 131 -14.99 10.93 28.28
N LYS A 132 -16.07 11.00 29.07
CA LYS A 132 -17.03 9.91 29.24
C LYS A 132 -18.16 10.03 28.23
N GLU A 133 -18.02 9.41 27.06
CA GLU A 133 -19.20 8.95 26.31
C GLU A 133 -18.90 7.75 25.40
N ILE A 134 -19.55 6.63 25.74
CA ILE A 134 -19.87 5.39 25.01
C ILE A 134 -18.74 4.75 24.17
N ASN A 135 -18.11 3.74 24.80
CA ASN A 135 -17.18 2.71 24.33
C ASN A 135 -15.68 3.10 24.21
N THR A 136 -14.95 2.84 25.31
CA THR A 136 -13.53 3.09 25.63
C THR A 136 -13.12 4.57 25.76
N PRO A 137 -12.85 5.09 26.98
CA PRO A 137 -12.52 6.50 27.16
C PRO A 137 -11.13 6.78 26.59
N TRP A 138 -11.07 7.71 25.65
CA TRP A 138 -9.82 8.34 25.25
C TRP A 138 -9.44 9.37 26.32
N PHE A 139 -8.24 9.27 26.88
CA PHE A 139 -7.65 10.29 27.72
C PHE A 139 -7.18 11.45 26.85
N SER A 140 -7.33 12.68 27.32
CA SER A 140 -6.87 13.88 26.63
C SER A 140 -6.00 14.73 27.54
N SER A 141 -5.03 15.44 26.95
CA SER A 141 -4.29 16.51 27.62
C SER A 141 -3.69 17.47 26.60
N GLU A 142 -3.47 18.71 27.04
CA GLU A 142 -3.07 19.82 26.18
C GLU A 142 -1.65 20.27 26.49
N THR A 143 -0.90 20.68 25.47
CA THR A 143 0.45 21.25 25.61
C THR A 143 0.64 22.30 24.53
N GLY A 144 0.73 23.58 24.95
CA GLY A 144 0.75 24.69 24.01
C GLY A 144 -0.58 24.81 23.25
N SER A 145 -0.51 24.88 21.93
CA SER A 145 -1.65 24.91 21.00
C SER A 145 -2.11 23.51 20.57
N LEU A 146 -1.53 22.44 21.13
CA LEU A 146 -1.79 21.06 20.70
C LEU A 146 -2.57 20.28 21.75
N ARG A 147 -3.52 19.46 21.27
CA ARG A 147 -4.25 18.46 22.04
C ARG A 147 -3.78 17.07 21.66
N PHE A 148 -3.50 16.26 22.69
CA PHE A 148 -3.10 14.87 22.57
C PHE A 148 -4.18 14.00 23.17
N SER A 149 -4.65 13.01 22.43
CA SER A 149 -5.67 12.08 22.89
C SER A 149 -5.27 10.62 22.62
N GLY A 150 -5.58 9.70 23.52
CA GLY A 150 -5.24 8.29 23.33
C GLY A 150 -5.81 7.39 24.42
N LYS A 151 -5.71 6.07 24.24
CA LYS A 151 -6.24 5.09 25.22
C LYS A 151 -5.31 4.83 26.39
N ASP A 152 -4.03 5.16 26.26
CA ASP A 152 -3.03 5.00 27.33
C ASP A 152 -2.86 6.31 28.10
N SER A 153 -3.44 6.38 29.30
CA SER A 153 -3.35 7.57 30.17
C SER A 153 -1.91 7.97 30.52
N LEU A 154 -0.99 7.02 30.68
CA LEU A 154 0.38 7.31 31.07
C LEU A 154 1.15 7.92 29.90
N LEU A 155 0.99 7.33 28.71
CA LEU A 155 1.54 7.85 27.47
C LEU A 155 1.08 9.28 27.19
N ILE A 156 -0.23 9.52 27.37
CA ILE A 156 -0.84 10.84 27.17
C ILE A 156 -0.39 11.84 28.23
N THR A 157 -0.21 11.44 29.49
CA THR A 157 0.17 12.37 30.56
C THR A 157 1.67 12.71 30.55
N GLU A 158 2.56 11.73 30.37
CA GLU A 158 3.99 11.96 30.53
C GLU A 158 4.67 12.58 29.31
N LYS A 159 4.19 12.26 28.09
CA LYS A 159 4.71 12.75 26.79
C LYS A 159 6.23 12.83 26.70
N LYS A 160 6.95 11.82 27.22
CA LYS A 160 8.42 11.87 27.40
C LYS A 160 9.18 12.19 26.10
N TRP A 161 8.65 11.78 24.93
CA TRP A 161 9.27 12.03 23.62
C TRP A 161 9.34 13.52 23.25
N LEU A 162 8.44 14.37 23.76
CA LEU A 162 8.48 15.83 23.50
C LEU A 162 9.71 16.52 24.09
N LYS A 163 10.45 15.83 24.96
CA LYS A 163 11.73 16.30 25.53
C LYS A 163 12.94 15.76 24.76
N SER A 164 12.73 14.95 23.74
CA SER A 164 13.80 14.38 22.92
C SER A 164 14.23 15.39 21.86
N ASP A 165 15.54 15.45 21.60
CA ASP A 165 16.12 16.20 20.46
C ASP A 165 16.10 15.38 19.16
N THR A 166 15.59 14.14 19.23
CA THR A 166 15.34 13.31 18.07
C THR A 166 13.98 13.68 17.49
N HIS A 167 13.89 13.69 16.17
CA HIS A 167 12.68 14.00 15.41
C HIS A 167 12.40 12.83 14.46
N PRO A 168 11.12 12.59 14.07
CA PRO A 168 10.79 11.58 13.07
C PRO A 168 11.60 11.84 11.80
N ASP A 169 12.03 10.76 11.16
CA ASP A 169 13.06 10.79 10.13
C ASP A 169 12.76 11.85 9.06
N ARG A 170 13.78 12.65 8.69
CA ARG A 170 13.63 13.86 7.85
C ARG A 170 13.02 13.59 6.47
N GLU A 171 12.92 12.33 6.06
CA GLU A 171 12.30 11.88 4.80
C GLU A 171 10.77 11.83 4.86
N LEU A 172 10.15 11.59 6.03
CA LEU A 172 8.69 11.51 6.15
C LEU A 172 8.02 12.88 6.19
N VAL A 173 8.66 13.89 6.79
CA VAL A 173 8.10 15.25 6.93
C VAL A 173 7.79 15.93 5.59
N PRO A 174 8.65 15.86 4.55
CA PRO A 174 8.30 16.35 3.22
C PRO A 174 7.11 15.61 2.58
N LEU A 175 7.00 14.29 2.78
CA LEU A 175 5.86 13.51 2.30
C LEU A 175 4.57 13.94 3.04
N LEU A 176 4.64 14.09 4.37
CA LEU A 176 3.54 14.58 5.22
C LEU A 176 3.00 15.94 4.74
N LYS A 177 3.91 16.86 4.37
CA LYS A 177 3.56 18.22 3.92
C LYS A 177 3.00 18.28 2.50
N SER A 178 3.40 17.36 1.62
CA SER A 178 3.03 17.38 0.20
C SER A 178 1.78 16.55 -0.13
N ALA A 179 1.47 15.53 0.67
CA ALA A 179 0.30 14.68 0.47
C ALA A 179 -0.97 15.25 1.14
N GLY A 180 -2.12 14.82 0.64
CA GLY A 180 -3.41 15.03 1.30
C GLY A 180 -4.13 16.35 1.02
N GLN A 181 -3.66 17.23 0.12
CA GLN A 181 -4.45 18.41 -0.26
C GLN A 181 -5.76 17.98 -0.95
N GLY A 182 -6.89 18.20 -0.27
CA GLY A 182 -8.23 17.81 -0.76
C GLY A 182 -8.57 16.33 -0.57
N LYS A 183 -7.79 15.58 0.23
CA LYS A 183 -8.09 14.18 0.59
C LYS A 183 -8.56 14.09 2.04
N THR A 184 -9.43 13.14 2.33
CA THR A 184 -9.98 12.91 3.68
C THR A 184 -8.90 12.47 4.66
N ALA A 185 -8.02 11.56 4.23
CA ALA A 185 -6.89 11.10 5.02
C ALA A 185 -5.74 10.53 4.19
N SER A 186 -4.54 10.55 4.78
CA SER A 186 -3.29 10.05 4.18
C SER A 186 -2.48 9.27 5.21
N LEU A 187 -1.98 8.10 4.82
CA LEU A 187 -1.17 7.19 5.61
C LEU A 187 0.30 7.29 5.19
N PHE A 188 1.20 7.36 6.16
CA PHE A 188 2.64 7.35 5.97
C PHE A 188 3.24 6.18 6.73
N ILE A 189 4.07 5.41 6.04
CA ILE A 189 4.65 4.17 6.57
C ILE A 189 6.16 4.22 6.37
N GLN A 190 6.89 3.95 7.44
CA GLN A 190 8.28 3.54 7.37
C GLN A 190 8.35 2.02 7.46
N ALA A 191 8.69 1.37 6.35
CA ALA A 191 8.49 -0.08 6.18
C ALA A 191 9.20 -0.92 7.25
N SER A 192 10.46 -0.57 7.57
CA SER A 192 11.27 -1.29 8.55
C SER A 192 10.70 -1.23 9.97
N GLN A 193 10.10 -0.10 10.35
CA GLN A 193 9.47 0.04 11.67
C GLN A 193 8.21 -0.82 11.77
N LEU A 194 7.45 -0.88 10.68
CA LEU A 194 6.23 -1.66 10.62
C LEU A 194 6.48 -3.17 10.59
N ASP A 195 7.49 -3.63 9.85
CA ASP A 195 7.87 -5.05 9.88
C ASP A 195 8.43 -5.47 11.24
N SER A 196 9.15 -4.57 11.93
CA SER A 196 9.63 -4.84 13.29
C SER A 196 8.47 -5.05 14.28
N LEU A 197 7.33 -4.39 14.09
CA LEU A 197 6.12 -4.58 14.90
C LEU A 197 5.46 -5.94 14.65
N TYR A 198 5.61 -6.48 13.45
CA TYR A 198 4.95 -7.72 13.03
C TYR A 198 5.86 -8.94 13.13
N ALA A 199 7.08 -8.81 13.64
CA ALA A 199 8.12 -9.86 13.63
C ALA A 199 7.68 -11.19 14.25
N ASN A 200 6.74 -11.16 15.21
CA ASN A 200 6.22 -12.33 15.91
C ASN A 200 4.79 -12.72 15.50
N SER A 201 4.23 -12.04 14.50
CA SER A 201 2.82 -12.15 14.11
C SER A 201 2.58 -13.20 13.03
N GLU A 202 1.42 -13.85 13.04
CA GLU A 202 1.03 -14.78 11.97
C GLU A 202 0.77 -14.04 10.64
N VAL A 203 0.51 -12.72 10.70
CA VAL A 203 0.46 -11.79 9.57
C VAL A 203 1.75 -11.80 8.72
N GLN A 204 2.92 -12.14 9.29
CA GLN A 204 4.19 -12.23 8.55
C GLN A 204 4.39 -13.51 7.73
N LYS A 205 3.42 -14.43 7.65
CA LYS A 205 3.47 -15.53 6.67
C LYS A 205 3.19 -14.98 5.25
N GLY A 206 4.15 -14.26 4.68
CA GLY A 206 4.08 -13.58 3.38
C GLY A 206 5.19 -12.54 3.21
N SER A 207 5.10 -11.70 2.18
CA SER A 207 6.00 -10.55 1.99
C SER A 207 5.75 -9.47 3.04
N GLY A 208 6.82 -8.93 3.62
CA GLY A 208 6.79 -7.79 4.54
C GLY A 208 6.67 -6.44 3.83
N TRP A 209 6.52 -5.37 4.59
CA TRP A 209 6.51 -4.00 4.06
C TRP A 209 7.86 -3.61 3.47
N THR A 210 8.98 -4.08 4.03
CA THR A 210 10.32 -3.84 3.48
C THR A 210 10.55 -4.60 2.18
N ASP A 211 9.82 -5.70 1.95
CA ASP A 211 9.85 -6.36 0.65
C ASP A 211 9.14 -5.51 -0.41
N LEU A 212 8.17 -4.69 -0.01
CA LEU A 212 7.45 -3.79 -0.92
C LEU A 212 8.26 -2.51 -1.21
N ALA A 213 8.58 -1.72 -0.18
CA ALA A 213 9.13 -0.38 -0.32
C ALA A 213 10.01 0.03 0.89
N HIS A 214 10.75 1.14 0.77
CA HIS A 214 11.42 1.77 1.93
C HIS A 214 10.44 2.61 2.75
N SER A 215 9.73 3.51 2.08
CA SER A 215 8.67 4.33 2.68
C SER A 215 7.48 4.43 1.74
N LEU A 216 6.29 4.65 2.31
CA LEU A 216 5.04 4.80 1.58
C LEU A 216 4.28 6.04 2.06
N ALA A 217 3.65 6.74 1.12
CA ALA A 217 2.66 7.78 1.37
C ALA A 217 1.40 7.43 0.56
N LEU A 218 0.30 7.09 1.24
CA LEU A 218 -0.91 6.53 0.64
C LEU A 218 -2.14 7.35 1.07
N ASP A 219 -2.85 7.92 0.12
CA ASP A 219 -4.15 8.54 0.33
C ASP A 219 -5.26 7.48 0.39
N LEU A 220 -6.15 7.62 1.38
CA LEU A 220 -7.32 6.77 1.52
C LEU A 220 -8.48 7.34 0.68
N HIS A 221 -9.07 6.48 -0.15
CA HIS A 221 -10.36 6.71 -0.77
C HIS A 221 -11.31 5.57 -0.43
N THR A 222 -12.48 5.93 0.08
CA THR A 222 -13.49 4.98 0.55
C THR A 222 -14.86 5.38 0.05
N SER A 223 -15.63 4.36 -0.32
CA SER A 223 -17.06 4.46 -0.55
C SER A 223 -17.72 3.21 0.03
N GLN A 224 -19.03 3.02 -0.19
CA GLN A 224 -19.72 1.83 0.28
C GLN A 224 -19.08 0.54 -0.28
N ASP A 225 -18.80 0.50 -1.59
CA ASP A 225 -18.38 -0.69 -2.31
C ASP A 225 -16.90 -0.68 -2.74
N LEU A 226 -16.10 0.25 -2.20
CA LEU A 226 -14.68 0.43 -2.50
C LEU A 226 -13.89 0.85 -1.27
N LEU A 227 -12.78 0.17 -1.03
CA LEU A 227 -11.70 0.60 -0.15
C LEU A 227 -10.42 0.68 -0.98
N GLN A 228 -9.88 1.88 -1.17
CA GLN A 228 -8.76 2.13 -2.08
C GLN A 228 -7.67 2.97 -1.41
N TRP A 229 -6.43 2.61 -1.69
CA TRP A 229 -5.23 3.36 -1.34
C TRP A 229 -4.48 3.74 -2.59
N THR A 230 -4.22 5.03 -2.77
CA THR A 230 -3.44 5.56 -3.89
C THR A 230 -2.29 6.39 -3.38
N GLY A 231 -1.11 6.30 -3.96
CA GLY A 231 -0.01 7.14 -3.50
C GLY A 231 1.33 6.83 -4.13
N VAL A 232 2.39 7.03 -3.36
CA VAL A 232 3.76 6.85 -3.81
C VAL A 232 4.56 6.00 -2.83
N GLY A 233 5.47 5.19 -3.37
CA GLY A 233 6.47 4.47 -2.62
C GLY A 233 7.89 4.81 -3.07
N THR A 234 8.80 4.90 -2.11
CA THR A 234 10.22 5.17 -2.36
C THR A 234 11.05 3.90 -2.18
N THR A 235 12.20 3.88 -2.85
CA THR A 235 13.20 2.81 -2.77
C THR A 235 14.54 3.39 -2.37
N THR A 236 15.41 2.58 -1.79
CA THR A 236 16.82 2.95 -1.56
C THR A 236 17.73 2.07 -2.40
N ASP A 237 18.92 2.57 -2.74
CA ASP A 237 19.89 1.79 -3.53
C ASP A 237 20.47 0.59 -2.77
N SER A 238 20.32 0.57 -1.44
CA SER A 238 20.99 -0.38 -0.56
C SER A 238 20.17 -1.64 -0.26
N VAL A 239 18.85 -1.55 -0.34
CA VAL A 239 17.94 -2.65 0.03
C VAL A 239 16.99 -2.93 -1.13
N PRO A 240 17.11 -4.09 -1.79
CA PRO A 240 16.17 -4.50 -2.84
C PRO A 240 14.74 -4.64 -2.30
N THR A 241 13.80 -4.17 -3.09
CA THR A 241 12.35 -4.22 -2.85
C THR A 241 11.60 -4.54 -4.15
N LEU A 242 10.32 -4.92 -4.08
CA LEU A 242 9.45 -5.13 -5.24
C LEU A 242 9.43 -3.90 -6.14
N LEU A 243 9.33 -2.70 -5.57
CA LEU A 243 9.38 -1.44 -6.31
C LEU A 243 10.71 -1.27 -7.04
N SER A 244 11.82 -1.67 -6.42
CA SER A 244 13.16 -1.52 -7.00
C SER A 244 13.41 -2.41 -8.24
N LEU A 245 12.61 -3.47 -8.43
CA LEU A 245 12.71 -4.31 -9.64
C LEU A 245 12.45 -3.50 -10.91
N PHE A 246 11.60 -2.48 -10.81
CA PHE A 246 11.19 -1.61 -11.92
C PHE A 246 11.94 -0.27 -11.94
N ALA A 247 12.99 -0.11 -11.11
CA ALA A 247 13.78 1.11 -11.10
C ALA A 247 14.44 1.33 -12.48
N ASN A 248 14.30 2.55 -13.01
CA ASN A 248 14.78 2.93 -14.33
C ASN A 248 14.18 2.15 -15.52
N THR A 249 13.05 1.47 -15.33
CA THR A 249 12.21 0.97 -16.44
C THR A 249 10.99 1.88 -16.60
N GLN A 250 10.23 1.68 -17.68
CA GLN A 250 8.94 2.34 -17.89
C GLN A 250 7.82 1.31 -17.99
N PRO A 251 6.61 1.64 -17.51
CA PRO A 251 5.43 0.80 -17.70
C PRO A 251 5.04 0.72 -19.18
N VAL A 252 4.48 -0.41 -19.60
CA VAL A 252 3.80 -0.54 -20.91
C VAL A 252 2.31 -0.84 -20.71
N VAL A 253 1.53 -0.67 -21.78
CA VAL A 253 0.11 -1.03 -21.78
C VAL A 253 -0.02 -2.53 -21.58
N ASN A 254 -0.82 -2.94 -20.60
CA ASN A 254 -1.01 -4.36 -20.30
C ASN A 254 -1.99 -4.99 -21.30
N THR A 255 -1.58 -6.09 -21.92
CA THR A 255 -2.35 -6.74 -23.01
C THR A 255 -2.74 -8.18 -22.70
N LEU A 256 -2.06 -8.81 -21.73
CA LEU A 256 -2.20 -10.25 -21.48
C LEU A 256 -3.55 -10.66 -20.90
N ALA A 257 -4.38 -9.72 -20.42
CA ALA A 257 -5.76 -10.00 -20.04
C ALA A 257 -6.60 -10.52 -21.23
N GLY A 258 -6.36 -10.01 -22.44
CA GLY A 258 -7.01 -10.47 -23.67
C GLY A 258 -6.51 -11.83 -24.17
N LEU A 259 -5.45 -12.38 -23.56
CA LEU A 259 -4.89 -13.71 -23.87
C LEU A 259 -5.07 -14.70 -22.72
N SER A 260 -5.70 -14.26 -21.63
CA SER A 260 -6.00 -15.08 -20.47
C SER A 260 -7.44 -15.58 -20.54
N PRO A 261 -7.78 -16.76 -20.00
CA PRO A 261 -9.14 -17.29 -20.05
C PRO A 261 -10.11 -16.50 -19.13
N GLU A 262 -11.36 -16.27 -19.57
CA GLU A 262 -12.41 -15.56 -18.81
C GLU A 262 -12.62 -16.13 -17.40
N GLY A 263 -12.49 -17.45 -17.27
CA GLY A 263 -12.67 -18.16 -16.00
C GLY A 263 -11.44 -18.17 -15.09
N ALA A 264 -10.40 -17.38 -15.36
CA ALA A 264 -9.25 -17.25 -14.46
C ALA A 264 -9.69 -16.63 -13.12
N ASP A 265 -9.07 -17.10 -12.05
CA ASP A 265 -9.26 -16.56 -10.70
C ASP A 265 -8.43 -15.28 -10.49
N GLY A 266 -7.41 -15.06 -11.31
CA GLY A 266 -6.63 -13.83 -11.32
C GLY A 266 -5.51 -13.84 -12.35
N LEU A 267 -4.94 -12.65 -12.53
CA LEU A 267 -3.85 -12.36 -13.45
C LEU A 267 -2.86 -11.42 -12.74
N LEU A 268 -1.58 -11.81 -12.72
CA LEU A 268 -0.46 -10.94 -12.36
C LEU A 268 0.33 -10.65 -13.63
N THR A 269 0.51 -9.41 -14.01
CA THR A 269 1.36 -8.98 -15.11
C THR A 269 2.47 -8.09 -14.60
N ILE A 270 3.69 -8.30 -15.09
CA ILE A 270 4.80 -7.38 -14.97
C ILE A 270 5.16 -6.87 -16.36
N SER A 271 5.59 -5.62 -16.45
CA SER A 271 6.00 -5.02 -17.71
C SER A 271 7.15 -4.05 -17.54
N PHE A 272 7.93 -3.92 -18.60
CA PHE A 272 9.13 -3.09 -18.63
C PHE A 272 9.54 -2.81 -20.08
N THR A 273 10.08 -1.63 -20.33
CA THR A 273 10.63 -1.27 -21.64
C THR A 273 12.03 -1.82 -21.93
N ASP A 274 12.76 -2.26 -20.90
CA ASP A 274 14.13 -2.76 -21.01
C ASP A 274 14.32 -3.97 -20.08
N GLU A 275 14.35 -5.17 -20.67
CA GLU A 275 14.55 -6.43 -19.94
C GLU A 275 15.93 -6.48 -19.29
N ALA A 276 16.97 -5.94 -19.92
CA ALA A 276 18.32 -6.01 -19.37
C ALA A 276 18.43 -5.17 -18.08
N VAL A 277 17.75 -4.02 -18.03
CA VAL A 277 17.64 -3.19 -16.81
C VAL A 277 16.84 -3.91 -15.74
N PHE A 278 15.65 -4.44 -16.07
CA PHE A 278 14.83 -5.21 -15.14
C PHE A 278 15.59 -6.40 -14.53
N ASN A 279 16.26 -7.18 -15.38
CA ASN A 279 17.06 -8.33 -14.97
C ASN A 279 18.27 -7.90 -14.12
N ALA A 280 18.90 -6.76 -14.43
CA ALA A 280 19.95 -6.19 -13.58
C ALA A 280 19.45 -5.83 -12.19
N ASN A 281 18.24 -5.29 -12.06
CA ASN A 281 17.62 -5.02 -10.76
C ASN A 281 17.29 -6.31 -10.02
N GLN A 282 16.69 -7.29 -10.71
CA GLN A 282 16.36 -8.59 -10.13
C GLN A 282 17.58 -9.33 -9.58
N ARG A 283 18.73 -9.26 -10.27
CA ARG A 283 19.99 -9.89 -9.82
C ARG A 283 20.57 -9.31 -8.53
N LYS A 284 20.11 -8.13 -8.09
CA LYS A 284 20.48 -7.61 -6.76
C LYS A 284 19.87 -8.42 -5.62
N GLN A 285 18.77 -9.14 -5.89
CA GLN A 285 18.02 -9.93 -4.92
C GLN A 285 18.07 -11.44 -5.21
N TYR A 286 18.07 -11.83 -6.49
CA TYR A 286 18.00 -13.22 -6.94
C TYR A 286 19.26 -13.61 -7.72
N THR A 287 20.19 -14.30 -7.07
CA THR A 287 21.52 -14.64 -7.63
C THR A 287 21.56 -16.02 -8.32
N GLY A 288 20.46 -16.43 -8.96
CA GLY A 288 20.30 -17.75 -9.58
C GLY A 288 21.17 -18.00 -10.83
N GLU A 289 21.03 -19.19 -11.42
CA GLU A 289 21.72 -19.56 -12.67
C GLU A 289 21.33 -18.62 -13.82
N LYS A 290 22.33 -18.18 -14.58
CA LYS A 290 22.11 -17.31 -15.74
C LYS A 290 21.41 -18.09 -16.85
N VAL A 291 20.21 -17.64 -17.22
CA VAL A 291 19.67 -17.89 -18.56
C VAL A 291 20.58 -17.20 -19.58
N ALA A 292 20.72 -17.77 -20.78
CA ALA A 292 21.47 -17.11 -21.85
C ALA A 292 20.98 -15.67 -22.04
N ASP A 293 21.89 -14.70 -21.96
CA ASP A 293 21.64 -13.25 -21.86
C ASP A 293 20.76 -12.65 -23.01
N THR A 294 20.36 -13.44 -24.00
CA THR A 294 19.61 -12.97 -25.20
C THR A 294 18.21 -13.58 -25.35
N LEU A 295 17.86 -14.63 -24.59
CA LEU A 295 16.63 -15.39 -24.88
C LEU A 295 15.35 -14.57 -24.64
N PHE A 296 15.34 -13.76 -23.59
CA PHE A 296 14.19 -12.97 -23.15
C PHE A 296 14.37 -11.47 -23.38
N GLN A 297 15.43 -11.05 -24.06
CA GLN A 297 15.81 -9.64 -24.22
C GLN A 297 14.73 -8.77 -24.87
N THR A 298 13.85 -9.37 -25.67
CA THR A 298 12.76 -8.70 -26.39
C THR A 298 11.42 -8.72 -25.64
N THR A 299 11.40 -9.19 -24.39
CA THR A 299 10.20 -9.26 -23.56
C THR A 299 9.74 -7.87 -23.15
N GLU A 300 8.44 -7.60 -23.24
CA GLU A 300 7.82 -6.35 -22.77
C GLU A 300 6.86 -6.59 -21.62
N GLU A 301 6.19 -7.74 -21.60
CA GLU A 301 5.19 -8.08 -20.61
C GLU A 301 5.25 -9.58 -20.28
N VAL A 302 5.24 -9.92 -19.00
CA VAL A 302 5.13 -11.30 -18.50
C VAL A 302 3.91 -11.41 -17.62
N GLY A 303 3.05 -12.39 -17.88
CA GLY A 303 1.79 -12.62 -17.18
C GLY A 303 1.74 -13.99 -16.53
N LEU A 304 1.27 -14.07 -15.30
CA LEU A 304 0.95 -15.29 -14.57
C LEU A 304 -0.57 -15.37 -14.42
N VAL A 305 -1.15 -16.40 -15.04
CA VAL A 305 -2.59 -16.69 -14.98
C VAL A 305 -2.84 -17.77 -13.94
N PHE A 306 -3.81 -17.54 -13.06
CA PHE A 306 -4.22 -18.50 -12.04
C PHE A 306 -5.64 -18.98 -12.32
N GLN A 307 -5.87 -20.30 -12.40
CA GLN A 307 -7.20 -20.89 -12.53
C GLN A 307 -7.31 -22.23 -11.79
N GLY A 308 -7.88 -22.20 -10.58
CA GLY A 308 -7.88 -23.30 -9.64
C GLY A 308 -6.45 -23.71 -9.31
N THR A 309 -6.10 -24.97 -9.58
CA THR A 309 -4.73 -25.47 -9.43
C THR A 309 -3.88 -25.30 -10.68
N ASN A 310 -4.42 -24.75 -11.78
CA ASN A 310 -3.66 -24.55 -13.01
C ASN A 310 -3.00 -23.18 -13.03
N LYS A 311 -1.79 -23.13 -13.59
CA LYS A 311 -1.06 -21.90 -13.89
C LYS A 311 -0.70 -21.85 -15.37
N ALA A 312 -0.59 -20.64 -15.91
CA ALA A 312 0.06 -20.38 -17.19
C ALA A 312 0.97 -19.17 -17.07
N VAL A 313 2.07 -19.19 -17.82
CA VAL A 313 2.95 -18.04 -18.00
C VAL A 313 2.79 -17.55 -19.42
N LEU A 314 2.51 -16.27 -19.59
CA LEU A 314 2.36 -15.60 -20.88
C LEU A 314 3.52 -14.62 -21.02
N ILE A 315 4.16 -14.57 -22.18
CA ILE A 315 5.25 -13.63 -22.47
C ILE A 315 4.91 -12.91 -23.77
N ASN A 316 4.69 -11.60 -23.69
CA ASN A 316 4.56 -10.75 -24.87
C ASN A 316 5.91 -10.10 -25.22
N THR A 317 6.19 -10.00 -26.51
CA THR A 317 7.47 -9.51 -27.00
C THR A 317 7.33 -8.62 -28.23
N TYR A 318 8.24 -7.66 -28.43
CA TYR A 318 8.37 -6.93 -29.69
C TYR A 318 9.20 -7.68 -30.76
N GLY A 319 9.77 -8.85 -30.42
CA GLY A 319 10.65 -9.62 -31.30
C GLY A 319 10.72 -11.10 -30.91
N ALA A 320 10.04 -11.96 -31.65
CA ALA A 320 9.82 -13.36 -31.29
C ALA A 320 10.91 -14.35 -31.75
N LEU A 321 11.92 -13.92 -32.52
CA LEU A 321 12.79 -14.83 -33.27
C LEU A 321 13.60 -15.77 -32.36
N SER A 322 14.40 -15.21 -31.44
CA SER A 322 15.31 -15.99 -30.58
C SER A 322 14.56 -17.02 -29.72
N LEU A 323 13.44 -16.59 -29.11
CA LEU A 323 12.61 -17.47 -28.27
C LEU A 323 11.90 -18.53 -29.12
N SER A 324 11.42 -18.18 -30.32
CA SER A 324 10.80 -19.16 -31.23
C SER A 324 11.78 -20.23 -31.67
N GLU A 325 12.99 -19.85 -32.09
CA GLU A 325 14.03 -20.80 -32.52
C GLU A 325 14.42 -21.73 -31.38
N PHE A 326 14.68 -21.17 -30.19
CA PHE A 326 14.98 -21.97 -29.00
C PHE A 326 13.89 -22.99 -28.68
N LEU A 327 12.61 -22.59 -28.74
CA LEU A 327 11.48 -23.46 -28.45
C LEU A 327 11.24 -24.51 -29.54
N GLN A 328 11.58 -24.22 -30.80
CA GLN A 328 11.51 -25.18 -31.90
C GLN A 328 12.58 -26.26 -31.78
N ASP A 329 13.79 -25.88 -31.36
CA ASP A 329 14.89 -26.81 -31.15
C ASP A 329 14.72 -27.65 -29.86
N SER A 330 14.06 -27.08 -28.85
CA SER A 330 13.87 -27.73 -27.55
C SER A 330 12.63 -28.63 -27.46
N ARG A 331 11.74 -28.62 -28.46
CA ARG A 331 10.50 -29.42 -28.40
C ARG A 331 10.74 -30.89 -28.76
N SER A 332 10.16 -31.77 -27.96
CA SER A 332 10.17 -33.21 -28.20
C SER A 332 9.18 -33.63 -29.30
N SER A 333 8.05 -32.92 -29.39
CA SER A 333 6.99 -33.19 -30.35
C SER A 333 6.08 -31.98 -30.49
N VAL A 334 5.16 -32.05 -31.45
CA VAL A 334 4.24 -30.98 -31.78
C VAL A 334 2.90 -31.55 -32.23
N TYR A 335 1.80 -30.87 -31.91
CA TYR A 335 0.47 -31.20 -32.41
C TYR A 335 -0.36 -29.93 -32.65
N GLU A 336 -1.47 -30.06 -33.35
CA GLU A 336 -2.37 -28.95 -33.65
C GLU A 336 -3.64 -29.03 -32.79
N TYR A 337 -4.14 -27.88 -32.34
CA TYR A 337 -5.45 -27.71 -31.73
C TYR A 337 -6.10 -26.41 -32.19
N GLN A 338 -7.28 -26.50 -32.82
CA GLN A 338 -8.04 -25.36 -33.34
C GLN A 338 -7.20 -24.39 -34.20
N GLY A 339 -6.39 -24.91 -35.12
CA GLY A 339 -5.55 -24.09 -36.00
C GLY A 339 -4.33 -23.46 -35.33
N LYS A 340 -4.01 -23.85 -34.09
CA LYS A 340 -2.80 -23.41 -33.38
C LYS A 340 -1.87 -24.59 -33.13
N GLU A 341 -0.59 -24.37 -33.39
CA GLU A 341 0.46 -25.33 -33.10
C GLU A 341 0.79 -25.32 -31.60
N ILE A 342 0.88 -26.51 -30.99
CA ILE A 342 1.28 -26.70 -29.59
C ILE A 342 2.53 -27.56 -29.56
N GLY A 343 3.63 -26.98 -29.09
CA GLY A 343 4.88 -27.69 -28.85
C GLY A 343 4.89 -28.34 -27.46
N ILE A 344 5.48 -29.54 -27.37
CA ILE A 344 5.69 -30.27 -26.12
C ILE A 344 7.17 -30.21 -25.77
N LEU A 345 7.47 -29.69 -24.59
CA LEU A 345 8.83 -29.52 -24.07
C LEU A 345 9.14 -30.61 -23.03
N GLU A 346 10.42 -30.95 -22.91
CA GLU A 346 10.89 -31.59 -21.68
C GLU A 346 10.80 -30.58 -20.54
N SER A 347 10.37 -31.03 -19.35
CA SER A 347 10.17 -30.16 -18.19
C SER A 347 11.46 -29.40 -17.88
N SER A 348 11.37 -28.06 -17.84
CA SER A 348 12.53 -27.17 -17.66
C SER A 348 12.20 -26.01 -16.72
N PRO A 349 13.13 -25.57 -15.84
CA PRO A 349 12.96 -24.39 -14.99
C PRO A 349 13.28 -23.07 -15.72
N ILE A 350 13.31 -23.05 -17.05
CA ILE A 350 13.79 -21.90 -17.83
C ILE A 350 13.07 -20.58 -17.50
N LEU A 351 11.78 -20.62 -17.22
CA LEU A 351 10.98 -19.45 -16.86
C LEU A 351 11.20 -19.01 -15.41
N GLU A 352 11.41 -19.97 -14.50
CA GLU A 352 11.77 -19.69 -13.10
C GLU A 352 13.15 -19.01 -13.04
N ASN A 353 14.10 -19.44 -13.87
CA ASN A 353 15.41 -18.82 -13.95
C ASN A 353 15.39 -17.43 -14.61
N ALA A 354 14.46 -17.21 -15.55
CA ALA A 354 14.33 -15.92 -16.24
C ALA A 354 13.60 -14.86 -15.40
N PHE A 355 12.60 -15.27 -14.62
CA PHE A 355 11.78 -14.37 -13.80
C PHE A 355 11.62 -14.88 -12.35
N PRO A 356 12.71 -15.14 -11.61
CA PRO A 356 12.69 -15.73 -10.27
C PRO A 356 11.93 -14.92 -9.22
N ALA A 357 11.75 -13.62 -9.44
CA ALA A 357 10.97 -12.77 -8.54
C ALA A 357 9.46 -13.08 -8.56
N PHE A 358 8.96 -13.66 -9.67
CA PHE A 358 7.53 -13.83 -9.90
C PHE A 358 7.13 -15.26 -10.20
N ILE A 359 7.98 -16.04 -10.86
CA ILE A 359 7.69 -17.40 -11.28
C ILE A 359 8.41 -18.38 -10.35
N SER A 360 7.62 -19.10 -9.56
CA SER A 360 8.08 -20.22 -8.73
C SER A 360 7.13 -21.41 -8.87
N ASP A 361 7.68 -22.62 -8.73
CA ASP A 361 6.93 -23.88 -8.80
C ASP A 361 6.08 -23.98 -10.08
N PHE A 362 6.72 -23.74 -11.24
CA PHE A 362 6.10 -23.75 -12.56
C PHE A 362 6.91 -24.60 -13.55
N LYS A 363 6.40 -25.79 -13.86
CA LYS A 363 7.07 -26.72 -14.77
C LYS A 363 6.45 -26.66 -16.15
N VAL A 364 7.07 -25.88 -17.02
CA VAL A 364 6.62 -25.79 -18.41
C VAL A 364 6.75 -27.13 -19.13
N THR A 365 5.66 -27.59 -19.73
CA THR A 365 5.64 -28.80 -20.57
C THR A 365 4.98 -28.57 -21.92
N HIS A 366 4.16 -27.53 -22.06
CA HIS A 366 3.46 -27.17 -23.28
C HIS A 366 3.64 -25.69 -23.57
N TYR A 367 3.76 -25.34 -24.85
CA TYR A 367 3.68 -23.95 -25.29
C TYR A 367 2.91 -23.81 -26.59
N THR A 368 2.35 -22.63 -26.82
CA THR A 368 1.82 -22.19 -28.11
C THR A 368 2.17 -20.72 -28.34
N VAL A 369 2.15 -20.29 -29.59
CA VAL A 369 2.41 -18.91 -29.99
C VAL A 369 1.17 -18.33 -30.64
N ILE A 370 0.72 -17.18 -30.13
CA ILE A 370 -0.45 -16.45 -30.63
C ILE A 370 -0.02 -15.00 -30.83
N ASP A 371 -0.01 -14.56 -32.08
CA ASP A 371 0.54 -13.26 -32.50
C ASP A 371 1.99 -13.10 -32.01
N ASN A 372 2.24 -12.14 -31.11
CA ASN A 372 3.56 -11.91 -30.50
C ASN A 372 3.68 -12.48 -29.08
N ALA A 373 2.70 -13.25 -28.63
CA ALA A 373 2.67 -13.80 -27.28
C ALA A 373 2.96 -15.30 -27.26
N PHE A 374 3.84 -15.69 -26.34
CA PHE A 374 4.14 -17.08 -26.02
C PHE A 374 3.34 -17.49 -24.79
N ILE A 375 2.57 -18.57 -24.90
CA ILE A 375 1.73 -19.07 -23.81
C ILE A 375 2.30 -20.41 -23.37
N PHE A 376 2.75 -20.48 -22.12
CA PHE A 376 3.35 -21.65 -21.49
C PHE A 376 2.40 -22.25 -20.45
N CYS A 377 2.32 -23.57 -20.41
CA CYS A 377 1.44 -24.31 -19.52
C CYS A 377 2.10 -25.59 -19.00
N GLU A 378 1.64 -26.07 -17.85
CA GLU A 378 2.10 -27.33 -17.25
C GLU A 378 1.36 -28.55 -17.78
N ASN A 379 0.24 -28.36 -18.49
CA ASN A 379 -0.54 -29.46 -19.04
C ASN A 379 -1.31 -29.10 -20.32
N LYS A 380 -1.54 -30.14 -21.14
CA LYS A 380 -2.32 -30.08 -22.38
C LYS A 380 -3.70 -29.46 -22.21
N ARG A 381 -4.46 -29.91 -21.21
CA ARG A 381 -5.87 -29.52 -21.03
C ARG A 381 -6.01 -28.01 -20.80
N PHE A 382 -5.12 -27.43 -20.01
CA PHE A 382 -5.13 -25.99 -19.75
C PHE A 382 -4.68 -25.19 -20.98
N THR A 383 -3.68 -25.68 -21.71
CA THR A 383 -3.24 -25.09 -22.99
C THR A 383 -4.41 -25.01 -23.99
N GLU A 384 -5.11 -26.13 -24.20
CA GLU A 384 -6.28 -26.21 -25.10
C GLU A 384 -7.45 -25.33 -24.62
N LEU A 385 -7.63 -25.18 -23.30
CA LEU A 385 -8.65 -24.29 -22.73
C LEU A 385 -8.36 -22.83 -23.07
N ILE A 386 -7.11 -22.38 -22.89
CA ILE A 386 -6.70 -21.00 -23.20
C ILE A 386 -6.93 -20.71 -24.68
N ILE A 387 -6.46 -21.59 -25.58
CA ILE A 387 -6.67 -21.44 -27.03
C ILE A 387 -8.17 -21.33 -27.37
N ARG A 388 -9.00 -22.21 -26.80
CA ARG A 388 -10.46 -22.18 -27.04
C ARG A 388 -11.10 -20.87 -26.57
N ASN A 389 -10.68 -20.37 -25.42
CA ASN A 389 -11.20 -19.15 -24.84
C ASN A 389 -10.80 -17.92 -25.66
N ILE A 390 -9.53 -17.84 -26.09
CA ILE A 390 -9.07 -16.80 -27.02
C ILE A 390 -9.87 -16.83 -28.32
N ASN A 391 -9.99 -18.01 -28.96
CA ASN A 391 -10.72 -18.18 -30.22
C ASN A 391 -12.23 -17.84 -30.11
N SER A 392 -12.81 -17.91 -28.91
CA SER A 392 -14.23 -17.61 -28.67
C SER A 392 -14.47 -16.24 -28.04
N GLY A 393 -13.43 -15.43 -27.83
CA GLY A 393 -13.51 -14.12 -27.17
C GLY A 393 -13.88 -14.20 -25.68
N LYS A 394 -13.76 -15.38 -25.06
CA LYS A 394 -14.00 -15.60 -23.63
C LYS A 394 -12.71 -15.39 -22.85
N THR A 395 -12.24 -14.16 -22.85
CA THR A 395 -10.94 -13.75 -22.31
C THR A 395 -11.10 -13.00 -20.97
N PHE A 396 -10.03 -12.91 -20.19
CA PHE A 396 -10.06 -12.39 -18.81
C PHE A 396 -10.44 -10.91 -18.75
N ASP A 397 -10.06 -10.12 -19.75
CA ASP A 397 -10.48 -8.73 -19.93
C ASP A 397 -12.01 -8.56 -20.03
N ASN A 398 -12.75 -9.61 -20.44
CA ASN A 398 -14.21 -9.63 -20.46
C ASN A 398 -14.84 -10.22 -19.18
N SER A 399 -14.03 -10.64 -18.21
CA SER A 399 -14.52 -11.24 -16.97
C SER A 399 -15.13 -10.19 -16.03
N VAL A 400 -16.05 -10.62 -15.17
CA VAL A 400 -16.60 -9.76 -14.10
C VAL A 400 -15.49 -9.25 -13.17
N ILE A 401 -14.43 -10.03 -12.96
CA ILE A 401 -13.29 -9.65 -12.12
C ILE A 401 -12.57 -8.45 -12.74
N TYR A 402 -12.18 -8.56 -14.02
CA TYR A 402 -11.44 -7.50 -14.71
C TYR A 402 -12.28 -6.24 -14.90
N GLU A 403 -13.52 -6.37 -15.40
CA GLU A 403 -14.40 -5.23 -15.65
C GLU A 403 -14.79 -4.47 -14.38
N SER A 404 -14.87 -5.16 -13.23
CA SER A 404 -15.11 -4.47 -11.95
C SER A 404 -13.90 -3.66 -11.50
N ALA A 405 -12.68 -4.10 -11.79
CA ALA A 405 -11.44 -3.43 -11.41
C ALA A 405 -11.04 -2.30 -12.38
N ARG A 406 -11.36 -2.46 -13.68
CA ARG A 406 -10.87 -1.61 -14.77
C ARG A 406 -11.09 -0.11 -14.57
N SER A 407 -12.22 0.30 -13.98
CA SER A 407 -12.53 1.73 -13.79
C SER A 407 -11.59 2.44 -12.82
N GLU A 408 -10.91 1.69 -11.96
CA GLU A 408 -10.01 2.24 -10.93
C GLU A 408 -8.54 2.13 -11.34
N LEU A 409 -8.22 1.61 -12.52
CA LEU A 409 -6.87 1.27 -12.95
C LEU A 409 -6.40 2.16 -14.10
N ALA A 410 -5.11 2.47 -14.11
CA ALA A 410 -4.46 3.04 -15.29
C ALA A 410 -4.30 1.97 -16.39
N GLU A 411 -4.21 2.40 -17.65
CA GLU A 411 -4.03 1.48 -18.79
C GLU A 411 -2.64 0.85 -18.86
N ALA A 412 -1.60 1.56 -18.38
CA ALA A 412 -0.22 1.10 -18.40
C ALA A 412 0.30 0.94 -16.97
N SER A 413 1.02 -0.16 -16.72
CA SER A 413 1.60 -0.44 -15.40
C SER A 413 2.84 -1.32 -15.50
N SER A 414 3.78 -1.11 -14.58
CA SER A 414 4.97 -1.95 -14.44
C SER A 414 4.65 -3.25 -13.73
N LEU A 415 3.68 -3.23 -12.81
CA LEU A 415 3.08 -4.42 -12.24
C LEU A 415 1.58 -4.20 -12.05
N LEU A 416 0.78 -5.18 -12.44
CA LEU A 416 -0.65 -5.21 -12.23
C LEU A 416 -1.07 -6.59 -11.78
N LEU A 417 -1.75 -6.65 -10.65
CA LEU A 417 -2.39 -7.84 -10.11
C LEU A 417 -3.88 -7.57 -10.03
N ILE A 418 -4.69 -8.44 -10.63
CA ILE A 418 -6.15 -8.42 -10.50
C ILE A 418 -6.59 -9.84 -10.14
N ALA A 419 -7.34 -9.98 -9.06
CA ALA A 419 -7.73 -11.28 -8.54
C ALA A 419 -9.14 -11.29 -7.93
N ASP A 420 -9.72 -12.48 -7.90
CA ASP A 420 -10.82 -12.84 -7.00
C ASP A 420 -10.28 -12.84 -5.57
N GLY A 421 -10.70 -11.87 -4.76
CA GLY A 421 -10.09 -11.63 -3.45
C GLY A 421 -10.23 -12.79 -2.46
N ARG A 422 -11.18 -13.70 -2.67
CA ARG A 422 -11.37 -14.91 -1.83
C ARG A 422 -10.56 -16.13 -2.25
N LYS A 423 -9.98 -16.13 -3.46
CA LYS A 423 -9.37 -17.35 -4.03
C LYS A 423 -7.85 -17.33 -4.03
N LEU A 424 -7.26 -16.14 -4.10
CA LEU A 424 -5.83 -15.98 -4.35
C LEU A 424 -5.09 -15.27 -3.20
N GLU A 425 -5.68 -15.08 -2.03
CA GLU A 425 -5.05 -14.37 -0.91
C GLU A 425 -3.61 -14.86 -0.62
N ASN A 426 -3.40 -16.18 -0.60
CA ASN A 426 -2.07 -16.75 -0.39
C ASN A 426 -1.09 -16.50 -1.54
N GLU A 427 -1.56 -16.46 -2.79
CA GLU A 427 -0.71 -16.11 -3.94
C GLU A 427 -0.40 -14.61 -3.95
N ILE A 428 -1.37 -13.76 -3.60
CA ILE A 428 -1.22 -12.31 -3.48
C ILE A 428 -0.23 -11.95 -2.37
N GLY A 429 -0.36 -12.59 -1.20
CA GLY A 429 0.48 -12.37 -0.02
C GLY A 429 1.96 -12.76 -0.20
N LYS A 430 2.35 -13.34 -1.35
CA LYS A 430 3.76 -13.55 -1.71
C LYS A 430 4.45 -12.28 -2.19
N TYR A 431 3.68 -11.31 -2.69
CA TYR A 431 4.21 -10.11 -3.34
C TYR A 431 3.88 -8.83 -2.58
N ILE A 432 2.75 -8.79 -1.90
CA ILE A 432 2.24 -7.60 -1.22
C ILE A 432 1.95 -7.93 0.24
N PRO A 433 2.25 -7.03 1.19
CA PRO A 433 1.91 -7.21 2.59
C PRO A 433 0.44 -7.62 2.79
N LYS A 434 0.21 -8.73 3.51
CA LYS A 434 -1.15 -9.19 3.82
C LYS A 434 -1.98 -8.15 4.57
N ALA A 435 -1.33 -7.23 5.28
CA ALA A 435 -1.97 -6.10 5.94
C ALA A 435 -2.68 -5.11 4.97
N LEU A 436 -2.38 -5.17 3.67
CA LEU A 436 -3.10 -4.42 2.63
C LEU A 436 -4.32 -5.17 2.07
N LEU A 437 -4.49 -6.45 2.44
CA LEU A 437 -5.63 -7.26 2.04
C LEU A 437 -6.78 -7.07 3.03
N ALA A 438 -8.01 -7.23 2.55
CA ALA A 438 -9.16 -7.27 3.45
C ALA A 438 -9.10 -8.55 4.31
N ASP A 439 -9.58 -8.47 5.56
CA ASP A 439 -9.66 -9.62 6.46
C ASP A 439 -10.37 -10.80 5.76
N ASP A 440 -9.85 -12.03 5.91
CA ASP A 440 -10.51 -13.26 5.43
C ASP A 440 -11.74 -13.56 6.30
N SER A 441 -12.80 -12.80 6.07
CA SER A 441 -14.10 -12.95 6.71
C SER A 441 -15.13 -13.37 5.69
N SER A 442 -15.89 -14.41 6.06
CA SER A 442 -17.08 -14.84 5.31
C SER A 442 -18.11 -13.73 5.11
N ASP A 443 -18.07 -12.71 5.96
CA ASP A 443 -19.03 -11.59 5.96
C ASP A 443 -18.70 -10.53 4.90
N LEU A 444 -17.48 -10.53 4.35
CA LEU A 444 -17.14 -9.64 3.25
C LEU A 444 -17.96 -9.98 2.01
N PRO A 445 -18.41 -9.00 1.22
CA PRO A 445 -19.05 -9.28 -0.06
C PRO A 445 -18.09 -9.97 -1.04
N GLU A 446 -18.63 -10.58 -2.10
CA GLU A 446 -17.78 -11.00 -3.21
C GLU A 446 -17.08 -9.77 -3.82
N HIS A 447 -15.76 -9.84 -3.93
CA HIS A 447 -14.95 -8.69 -4.28
C HIS A 447 -13.79 -9.05 -5.18
N VAL A 448 -13.29 -8.03 -5.86
CA VAL A 448 -12.03 -8.04 -6.59
C VAL A 448 -10.99 -7.38 -5.71
N PHE A 449 -9.79 -7.94 -5.73
CA PHE A 449 -8.59 -7.28 -5.25
C PHE A 449 -7.79 -6.85 -6.47
N ALA A 450 -7.27 -5.63 -6.44
CA ALA A 450 -6.30 -5.18 -7.42
C ALA A 450 -5.15 -4.43 -6.76
N PHE A 451 -3.95 -4.63 -7.31
CA PHE A 451 -2.76 -3.88 -6.95
C PHE A 451 -2.03 -3.49 -8.24
N GLN A 452 -1.75 -2.20 -8.38
CA GLN A 452 -1.12 -1.62 -9.55
C GLN A 452 0.05 -0.75 -9.11
N LEU A 453 1.16 -0.94 -9.81
CA LEU A 453 2.39 -0.19 -9.66
C LEU A 453 2.78 0.42 -11.00
N VAL A 454 3.05 1.72 -10.98
CA VAL A 454 3.52 2.47 -12.15
C VAL A 454 4.86 3.09 -11.77
N ALA A 455 5.95 2.52 -12.29
CA ALA A 455 7.29 3.01 -11.98
C ALA A 455 7.58 4.35 -12.66
N ASP A 456 8.20 5.27 -11.93
CA ASP A 456 8.72 6.53 -12.44
C ASP A 456 10.09 6.83 -11.84
N ARG A 457 11.16 6.63 -12.62
CA ARG A 457 12.57 6.94 -12.29
C ARG A 457 12.99 6.57 -10.86
N SER A 458 12.75 7.43 -9.88
CA SER A 458 13.16 7.31 -8.47
C SER A 458 12.05 7.00 -7.47
N PHE A 459 10.80 6.87 -7.90
CA PHE A 459 9.67 6.47 -7.06
C PHE A 459 8.65 5.65 -7.87
N CYS A 460 7.67 5.06 -7.20
CA CYS A 460 6.58 4.35 -7.88
C CYS A 460 5.25 4.92 -7.43
N HIS A 461 4.34 5.12 -8.38
CA HIS A 461 2.93 5.32 -8.05
C HIS A 461 2.29 3.97 -7.73
N LEU A 462 1.48 3.96 -6.68
CA LEU A 462 0.79 2.78 -6.18
C LEU A 462 -0.70 3.03 -6.16
N ASN A 463 -1.46 1.98 -6.50
CA ASN A 463 -2.90 1.96 -6.41
C ASN A 463 -3.31 0.54 -6.00
N THR A 464 -3.92 0.39 -4.84
CA THR A 464 -4.42 -0.89 -4.34
C THR A 464 -5.83 -0.73 -3.84
N PHE A 465 -6.71 -1.67 -4.15
CA PHE A 465 -8.09 -1.60 -3.72
C PHE A 465 -8.76 -2.95 -3.60
N VAL A 466 -9.78 -2.95 -2.74
CA VAL A 466 -10.80 -3.98 -2.69
C VAL A 466 -12.12 -3.35 -3.11
N LYS A 467 -12.77 -3.95 -4.10
CA LYS A 467 -14.03 -3.45 -4.66
C LYS A 467 -15.04 -4.57 -4.83
N ARG A 468 -16.31 -4.30 -4.54
CA ARG A 468 -17.38 -5.28 -4.73
C ARG A 468 -17.45 -5.69 -6.21
N LYS A 469 -17.61 -6.99 -6.48
CA LYS A 469 -17.85 -7.46 -7.85
C LYS A 469 -19.14 -6.86 -8.37
N SER A 470 -19.08 -6.25 -9.55
CA SER A 470 -20.29 -5.81 -10.24
C SER A 470 -21.19 -7.02 -10.47
N SER A 471 -22.45 -6.95 -10.01
CA SER A 471 -23.43 -7.99 -10.34
C SER A 471 -23.58 -8.02 -11.86
N SER A 472 -23.37 -9.19 -12.50
CA SER A 472 -23.48 -9.27 -13.95
C SER A 472 -24.87 -8.79 -14.37
N ARG A 473 -24.93 -7.60 -15.00
CA ARG A 473 -26.13 -7.23 -15.74
C ARG A 473 -26.23 -8.25 -16.86
N LYS A 474 -27.11 -9.25 -16.71
CA LYS A 474 -27.69 -9.92 -17.86
C LYS A 474 -28.14 -8.80 -18.79
N LYS A 475 -27.44 -8.64 -19.91
CA LYS A 475 -27.96 -7.88 -21.05
C LYS A 475 -29.31 -8.52 -21.38
N GLN A 476 -30.41 -7.96 -20.88
CA GLN A 476 -31.71 -8.20 -21.47
C GLN A 476 -31.63 -7.53 -22.84
N GLY A 477 -31.67 -8.38 -23.87
CA GLY A 477 -31.58 -7.98 -25.27
C GLY A 477 -32.82 -7.29 -25.79
#